data_AF-A0A932Q9F7-F1
#
_entry.id   AF-A0A932Q9F7-F1
#
_cell.length_a   1.000
_cell.length_b   1.000
_cell.length_c   1.000
_cell.angle_alpha   90.00
_cell.angle_beta   90.00
_cell.angle_gamma   90.00
#
_symmetry.space_group_name_H-M   'P 1'
#
loop_
_entity.id
_entity.type
_entity.pdbx_description
1 polymer ?
#
loop_
_entity_poly.entity_id
_entity_poly.type
_entity_poly.pdbx_seq_one_letter_code
_entity_poly.pdbx_strand_id
1 'polypeptide(L)' 'MHVLYVVLAMLSSTATTAPKAEAAACYAYTACAWGGTISCQTYGDGCTFFTVPYRTVTCRGFDVYGRWVNLFFHC' A
#
# COMPACT_ATOMS: atom_id res chain seq x y z
N MET A 1 29.21 43.86 -8.89
CA MET A 1 28.06 44.66 -8.39
C MET A 1 26.83 43.81 -8.69
N HIS A 2 26.44 42.94 -7.76
CA HIS A 2 25.18 43.05 -7.00
C HIS A 2 23.99 43.27 -7.96
N VAL A 3 23.05 42.35 -8.17
CA VAL A 3 21.94 42.02 -7.25
C VAL A 3 21.15 40.87 -7.94
N LEU A 4 21.11 39.67 -7.36
CA LEU A 4 19.93 39.13 -6.68
C LEU A 4 18.78 38.70 -7.64
N TYR A 5 18.79 37.46 -8.10
CA TYR A 5 17.55 36.72 -8.39
C TYR A 5 17.53 35.43 -7.57
N VAL A 6 17.45 35.67 -6.26
CA VAL A 6 16.84 34.74 -5.32
C VAL A 6 15.35 34.69 -5.67
N VAL A 7 14.98 33.83 -6.62
CA VAL A 7 13.61 33.31 -6.75
C VAL A 7 13.69 31.90 -6.19
N LEU A 8 13.85 31.75 -4.88
CA LEU A 8 12.73 31.63 -3.96
C LEU A 8 11.63 30.70 -4.52
N ALA A 9 11.71 29.46 -4.05
CA ALA A 9 10.57 28.60 -3.80
C ALA A 9 9.68 28.28 -5.00
N MET A 10 10.20 27.48 -5.93
CA MET A 10 9.42 26.31 -6.33
C MET A 10 9.90 25.15 -5.49
N LEU A 11 9.55 25.19 -4.18
CA LEU A 11 9.24 23.94 -3.51
C LEU A 11 8.07 23.37 -4.32
N SER A 12 8.41 22.57 -5.33
CA SER A 12 7.54 21.51 -5.81
C SER A 12 7.44 20.53 -4.66
N SER A 13 6.74 20.95 -3.61
CA SER A 13 5.95 20.08 -2.78
C SER A 13 4.89 19.55 -3.75
N THR A 14 5.28 18.66 -4.65
CA THR A 14 4.39 17.55 -4.96
C THR A 14 4.16 16.98 -3.59
N ALA A 15 3.04 17.37 -2.98
CA ALA A 15 2.32 16.49 -2.12
C ALA A 15 2.25 15.22 -2.96
N THR A 16 3.19 14.31 -2.72
CA THR A 16 3.08 12.91 -3.05
C THR A 16 1.85 12.51 -2.26
N THR A 17 0.69 12.86 -2.82
CA THR A 17 -0.51 12.07 -2.68
C THR A 17 0.02 10.69 -2.98
N ALA A 18 0.23 9.92 -1.90
CA ALA A 18 0.64 8.54 -2.02
C ALA A 18 -0.20 7.96 -3.16
N PRO A 19 0.37 7.16 -4.07
CA PRO A 19 -0.30 6.71 -5.31
C PRO A 19 -1.59 5.89 -5.06
N LYS A 20 -2.08 5.82 -3.83
CA LYS A 20 -3.31 5.22 -3.33
C LYS A 20 -4.56 5.52 -4.17
N ALA A 21 -4.67 6.69 -4.82
CA ALA A 21 -5.92 7.10 -5.47
C ALA A 21 -6.17 6.47 -6.86
N GLU A 22 -5.12 6.21 -7.66
CA GLU A 22 -5.22 5.50 -8.95
C GLU A 22 -4.62 4.08 -8.91
N ALA A 23 -4.04 3.68 -7.78
CA ALA A 23 -3.29 2.44 -7.70
C ALA A 23 -4.15 1.18 -7.63
N ALA A 24 -3.66 0.14 -8.32
CA ALA A 24 -4.13 -1.23 -8.23
C ALA A 24 -4.43 -1.64 -6.77
N ALA A 25 -5.58 -2.29 -6.57
CA ALA A 25 -5.96 -2.87 -5.30
C ALA A 25 -5.53 -4.36 -5.29
N CYS A 26 -4.76 -4.73 -4.28
CA CYS A 26 -4.41 -6.12 -4.01
C CYS A 26 -5.26 -6.64 -2.87
N TYR A 27 -6.10 -7.62 -3.20
CA TYR A 27 -6.98 -8.27 -2.25
C TYR A 27 -6.75 -9.77 -2.27
N ALA A 28 -6.62 -10.37 -1.09
CA ALA A 28 -6.51 -11.80 -0.91
C ALA A 28 -7.32 -12.27 0.28
N TYR A 29 -7.86 -13.48 0.19
CA TYR A 29 -8.58 -14.13 1.26
C TYR A 29 -8.37 -15.64 1.19
N THR A 30 -8.56 -16.31 2.33
CA THR A 30 -8.59 -17.78 2.40
C THR A 30 -9.56 -18.20 3.50
N ALA A 31 -10.28 -19.29 3.24
CA ALA A 31 -11.08 -19.96 4.26
C ALA A 31 -10.16 -20.75 5.18
N CYS A 32 -10.47 -20.82 6.47
CA CYS A 32 -9.73 -21.57 7.47
C CYS A 32 -10.42 -22.90 7.79
N ALA A 33 -9.65 -23.92 8.18
CA ALA A 33 -10.19 -25.24 8.52
C ALA A 33 -11.20 -25.23 9.68
N TRP A 34 -11.13 -24.23 10.57
CA TRP A 34 -12.07 -24.01 11.67
C TRP A 34 -13.37 -23.30 11.25
N GLY A 35 -13.57 -23.04 9.95
CA GLY A 35 -14.76 -22.37 9.41
C GLY A 35 -14.67 -20.85 9.35
N GLY A 36 -13.54 -20.25 9.74
CA GLY A 36 -13.27 -18.83 9.61
C GLY A 36 -12.84 -18.40 8.21
N THR A 37 -12.74 -17.09 7.99
CA THR A 37 -12.09 -16.53 6.81
C THR A 37 -11.16 -15.42 7.25
N ILE A 38 -9.94 -15.43 6.73
CA ILE A 38 -8.98 -14.34 6.88
C ILE A 38 -8.82 -13.65 5.52
N SER A 39 -8.66 -12.33 5.54
CA SER A 39 -8.48 -11.52 4.34
C SER A 39 -7.54 -10.36 4.58
N CYS A 40 -6.83 -9.95 3.54
CA CYS A 40 -6.02 -8.75 3.53
C CYS A 40 -6.32 -7.89 2.30
N GLN A 41 -6.17 -6.58 2.47
CA GLN A 41 -6.32 -5.62 1.40
C GLN A 41 -5.20 -4.59 1.50
N THR A 42 -4.50 -4.37 0.40
CA THR A 42 -3.51 -3.31 0.23
C THR A 42 -3.74 -2.61 -1.11
N TYR A 43 -3.14 -1.43 -1.27
CA TYR A 43 -3.25 -0.58 -2.44
C TYR A 43 -1.85 -0.26 -2.96
N GLY A 44 -1.71 0.23 -4.18
CA GLY A 44 -0.41 0.69 -4.69
C GLY A 44 -0.05 0.05 -6.02
N ASP A 45 0.61 0.84 -6.88
CA ASP A 45 1.31 0.27 -8.01
C ASP A 45 2.40 -0.69 -7.48
N GLY A 46 2.45 -1.91 -8.01
CA GLY A 46 3.34 -2.97 -7.52
C GLY A 46 2.92 -3.62 -6.19
N CYS A 47 1.67 -3.44 -5.75
CA CYS A 47 1.14 -4.25 -4.66
C CYS A 47 1.17 -5.75 -5.05
N THR A 48 1.33 -6.63 -4.07
CA THR A 48 1.31 -8.08 -4.28
C THR A 48 0.53 -8.78 -3.19
N PHE A 49 0.00 -9.96 -3.53
CA PHE A 49 -0.63 -10.84 -2.56
C PHE A 49 -0.15 -12.28 -2.76
N PHE A 50 -0.18 -13.05 -1.67
CA PHE A 50 0.11 -14.47 -1.68
C PHE A 50 -0.87 -15.19 -0.76
N THR A 51 -1.47 -16.27 -1.26
CA THR A 51 -2.45 -17.05 -0.51
C THR A 51 -2.05 -18.52 -0.52
N VAL A 52 -2.02 -19.12 0.68
CA VAL A 52 -1.98 -20.56 0.86
C VAL A 52 -3.36 -21.02 1.33
N PRO A 53 -4.08 -21.83 0.53
CA PRO A 53 -5.41 -22.34 0.88
C PRO A 53 -5.41 -22.96 2.28
N TYR A 54 -6.39 -22.59 3.11
CA TYR A 54 -6.57 -23.13 4.46
C TYR A 54 -5.44 -22.88 5.45
N ARG A 55 -4.50 -21.98 5.14
CA ARG A 55 -3.37 -21.66 6.03
C ARG A 55 -3.10 -20.18 6.18
N THR A 56 -2.83 -19.46 5.09
CA THR A 56 -2.14 -18.16 5.22
C THR A 56 -2.51 -17.21 4.10
N VAL A 57 -2.58 -15.94 4.43
CA VAL A 57 -2.81 -14.84 3.49
C VAL A 57 -1.80 -13.73 3.79
N THR A 58 -1.10 -13.27 2.76
CA THR A 58 -0.11 -12.19 2.84
C THR A 58 -0.43 -11.12 1.81
N CYS A 59 -0.44 -9.85 2.20
CA CYS A 59 -0.55 -8.71 1.29
C CYS A 59 0.60 -7.74 1.51
N ARG A 60 1.15 -7.20 0.42
CA ARG A 60 2.15 -6.15 0.44
C ARG A 60 1.69 -4.97 -0.40
N GLY A 61 1.78 -3.77 0.16
CA GLY A 61 1.36 -2.55 -0.51
C GLY A 61 1.06 -1.45 0.50
N PHE A 62 0.51 -0.34 0.04
CA PHE A 62 0.02 0.75 0.87
C PHE A 62 -1.23 0.37 1.65
N ASP A 63 -1.26 0.76 2.91
CA ASP A 63 -2.45 0.68 3.76
C ASP A 63 -3.38 1.90 3.53
N VAL A 64 -4.53 1.95 4.20
CA VAL A 64 -5.49 3.06 4.09
C VAL A 64 -4.91 4.42 4.52
N TYR A 65 -3.86 4.42 5.34
CA TYR A 65 -3.11 5.61 5.77
C TYR A 65 -1.94 5.94 4.82
N GLY A 66 -1.77 5.19 3.73
CA GLY A 66 -0.72 5.44 2.73
C GLY A 66 0.68 4.99 3.18
N ARG A 67 0.81 4.09 4.16
CA ARG A 67 2.10 3.52 4.54
C ARG A 67 2.29 2.18 3.84
N TRP A 68 3.48 1.93 3.30
CA TRP A 68 3.79 0.64 2.70
C TRP A 68 3.94 -0.41 3.81
N VAL A 69 3.02 -1.37 3.83
CA VAL A 69 2.93 -2.42 4.85
C VAL A 69 3.09 -3.81 4.23
N ASN A 70 3.42 -4.76 5.09
CA ASN A 70 3.36 -6.18 4.81
C ASN A 70 2.42 -6.81 5.85
N LEU A 71 1.23 -7.18 5.41
CA LEU A 71 0.20 -7.78 6.24
C LEU A 71 0.29 -9.29 6.10
N PHE A 72 0.35 -9.99 7.23
CA PHE A 72 0.41 -11.45 7.29
C PHE A 72 -0.69 -11.95 8.24
N PHE A 73 -1.53 -12.85 7.74
CA PHE A 73 -2.61 -13.46 8.50
C PHE A 73 -2.53 -14.99 8.36
N HIS A 74 -2.79 -15.68 9.47
CA HIS A 74 -2.76 -17.13 9.57
C HIS A 74 -4.09 -17.67 10.11
N CYS A 75 -4.54 -18.77 9.53
CA CYS A 75 -5.50 -19.70 10.11
C CYS A 75 -4.75 -20.60 11.10
#